data_AF-A0AAX0I354-F1
#
_entry.id   AF-A0AAX0I354-F1
#
_cell.length_a   1.000
_cell.length_b   1.000
_cell.length_c   1.000
_cell.angle_alpha   90.00
_cell.angle_beta   90.00
_cell.angle_gamma   90.00
#
_symmetry.space_group_name_H-M   'P 1'
#
loop_
_entity.id
_entity.type
_entity.pdbx_description
1 polymer ?
#
loop_
_entity_poly.entity_id
_entity_poly.type
_entity_poly.pdbx_seq_one_letter_code
_entity_poly.pdbx_strand_id
1 'polypeptide(L)'
;MADDDARRQLQRLAVLARVRDLQTRKASLVLQGTLRESRRAHALEQASQQRVHAVTDWKQRAANGLLQLDTYQVALQVEAAVHAEHIQASLEADVCDASVDIDRAAHRGASAQERAVDERHRRLSEQTLHERERAESDTSAELWLARRACHGH
;
A
#
# COMPACT_ATOMS: atom_id res chain seq x y z
N MET A 1 32.98 -0.18 25.76
CA MET A 1 33.08 -0.85 24.45
C MET A 1 31.75 -1.45 24.02
N ALA A 2 31.16 -2.42 24.75
CA ALA A 2 29.87 -3.02 24.37
C ALA A 2 28.67 -2.03 24.34
N ASP A 3 28.58 -1.12 25.32
CA ASP A 3 27.54 -0.08 25.38
C ASP A 3 27.57 0.89 24.19
N ASP A 4 28.76 1.21 23.68
CA ASP A 4 28.91 2.10 22.53
C ASP A 4 28.45 1.43 21.23
N ASP A 5 28.68 0.13 21.11
CA ASP A 5 28.23 -0.65 19.96
C ASP A 5 26.71 -0.86 19.96
N ALA A 6 26.10 -1.12 21.13
CA ALA A 6 24.65 -1.23 21.27
C ALA A 6 23.94 0.10 20.95
N ARG A 7 24.48 1.23 21.43
CA ARG A 7 23.96 2.57 21.09
C ARG A 7 24.04 2.87 19.60
N ARG A 8 25.16 2.53 18.95
CA ARG A 8 25.31 2.68 17.48
C ARG A 8 24.34 1.80 16.71
N GLN A 9 24.10 0.57 17.18
CA GLN A 9 23.12 -0.33 16.56
C GLN A 9 21.69 0.21 16.68
N LEU A 10 21.30 0.73 17.85
CA LEU A 10 20.00 1.40 18.04
C LEU A 10 19.84 2.61 17.13
N GLN A 11 20.85 3.47 17.02
CA GLN A 11 20.84 4.62 16.10
C GLN A 11 20.66 4.17 14.64
N ARG A 12 21.38 3.13 14.20
CA ARG A 12 21.23 2.57 12.85
C ARG A 12 19.83 2.01 12.62
N LEU A 13 19.26 1.30 13.60
CA LEU A 13 17.91 0.78 13.51
C LEU A 13 16.86 1.89 13.50
N ALA A 14 17.04 2.98 14.24
CA ALA A 14 16.14 4.13 14.21
C ALA A 14 16.13 4.82 12.83
N VAL A 15 17.31 4.97 12.20
CA VAL A 15 17.40 5.47 10.83
C VAL A 15 16.72 4.52 9.85
N LEU A 16 16.96 3.22 9.98
CA LEU A 16 16.30 2.22 9.13
C LEU A 16 14.79 2.22 9.31
N ALA A 17 14.27 2.33 10.53
CA ALA A 17 12.84 2.43 10.82
C ALA A 17 12.25 3.65 10.11
N ARG A 18 12.93 4.81 10.18
CA ARG A 18 12.51 6.01 9.47
C ARG A 18 12.48 5.83 7.95
N VAL A 19 13.50 5.17 7.38
CA VAL A 19 13.53 4.87 5.95
C VAL A 19 12.37 3.94 5.56
N ARG A 20 12.05 2.94 6.38
CA ARG A 20 10.93 2.03 6.12
C ARG A 20 9.57 2.72 6.23
N ASP A 21 9.34 3.55 7.25
CA ASP A 21 8.13 4.40 7.36
C ASP A 21 7.95 5.26 6.09
N LEU A 22 9.01 5.93 5.62
CA LEU A 22 8.95 6.72 4.39
C LEU A 22 8.65 5.86 3.14
N GLN A 23 9.19 4.65 3.06
CA GLN A 23 8.90 3.72 1.96
C GLN A 23 7.45 3.22 2.00
N THR A 24 6.90 2.91 3.18
CA THR A 24 5.49 2.53 3.33
C THR A 24 4.57 3.69 2.95
N ARG A 25 4.88 4.93 3.39
CA ARG A 25 4.12 6.12 2.99
C ARG A 25 4.17 6.34 1.48
N LYS A 26 5.34 6.19 0.85
CA LYS A 26 5.47 6.25 -0.61
C LYS A 26 4.58 5.20 -1.28
N ALA A 27 4.66 3.94 -0.85
CA ALA A 27 3.82 2.87 -1.41
C ALA A 27 2.32 3.14 -1.21
N SER A 28 1.94 3.75 -0.09
CA SER A 28 0.55 4.15 0.19
C SER A 28 0.06 5.23 -0.76
N LEU A 29 0.89 6.25 -1.02
CA LEU A 29 0.56 7.31 -1.97
C LEU A 29 0.45 6.80 -3.41
N VAL A 30 1.34 5.89 -3.82
CA VAL A 30 1.27 5.24 -5.14
C VAL A 30 -0.04 4.45 -5.26
N LEU A 31 -0.37 3.62 -4.28
CA LEU A 31 -1.62 2.86 -4.24
C LEU A 31 -2.86 3.77 -4.27
N GLN A 32 -2.83 4.92 -3.59
CA GLN A 32 -3.92 5.90 -3.66
C GLN A 32 -4.06 6.50 -5.06
N GLY A 33 -2.95 6.74 -5.76
CA GLY A 33 -2.94 7.20 -7.14
C GLY A 33 -3.59 6.17 -8.06
N THR A 34 -3.14 4.92 -8.02
CA THR A 34 -3.67 3.85 -8.89
C THR A 34 -5.12 3.49 -8.58
N LEU A 35 -5.56 3.57 -7.32
CA LEU A 35 -6.98 3.43 -6.98
C LEU A 35 -7.85 4.53 -7.59
N ARG A 36 -7.34 5.77 -7.72
CA ARG A 36 -8.08 6.85 -8.40
C ARG A 36 -8.14 6.61 -9.91
N GLU A 37 -7.06 6.13 -10.50
CA GLU A 37 -7.00 5.77 -11.92
C GLU A 37 -7.95 4.61 -12.25
N SER A 38 -7.93 3.53 -11.46
CA SER A 38 -8.89 2.41 -11.59
C SER A 38 -10.33 2.90 -11.50
N ARG A 39 -10.68 3.72 -10.51
CA ARG A 39 -12.05 4.31 -10.43
C ARG A 39 -12.43 5.11 -11.67
N ARG A 40 -11.49 5.86 -12.23
CA ARG A 40 -11.72 6.64 -13.45
C ARG A 40 -11.92 5.72 -14.65
N ALA A 41 -11.12 4.67 -14.79
CA ALA A 41 -11.25 3.68 -15.86
C ALA A 41 -12.60 2.96 -15.81
N HIS A 42 -13.01 2.50 -14.62
CA HIS A 42 -14.34 1.89 -14.39
C HIS A 42 -15.50 2.84 -14.73
N ALA A 43 -15.37 4.14 -14.44
CA ALA A 43 -16.38 5.12 -14.83
C ALA A 43 -16.48 5.29 -16.36
N LEU A 44 -15.35 5.21 -17.07
CA LEU A 44 -15.31 5.26 -18.54
C LEU A 44 -15.86 3.99 -19.18
N GLU A 45 -15.57 2.83 -18.59
CA GLU A 45 -16.15 1.54 -18.98
C GLU A 45 -17.67 1.55 -18.83
N GLN A 46 -18.19 2.02 -17.70
CA GLN A 46 -19.65 2.15 -17.49
C GLN A 46 -20.27 3.11 -18.52
N ALA A 47 -19.62 4.23 -18.81
CA ALA A 47 -20.11 5.19 -19.80
C ALA A 47 -20.06 4.64 -21.24
N SER A 48 -19.06 3.83 -21.60
CA SER A 48 -19.01 3.17 -22.91
C SER A 48 -20.05 2.05 -23.02
N GLN A 49 -20.27 1.30 -21.94
CA GLN A 49 -21.32 0.28 -21.87
C GLN A 49 -22.72 0.88 -22.05
N GLN A 50 -23.01 2.01 -21.40
CA GLN A 50 -24.27 2.73 -21.59
C GLN A 50 -24.48 3.17 -23.05
N ARG A 51 -23.40 3.59 -23.73
CA ARG A 51 -23.45 3.95 -25.15
C ARG A 51 -23.75 2.73 -26.04
N VAL A 52 -23.12 1.58 -25.76
CA VAL A 52 -23.43 0.31 -26.46
C VAL A 52 -24.91 -0.06 -26.32
N HIS A 53 -25.44 0.03 -25.10
CA HIS A 53 -26.85 -0.24 -24.83
C HIS A 53 -27.77 0.73 -25.59
N ALA A 54 -27.45 2.03 -25.60
CA ALA A 54 -28.23 3.03 -26.33
C ALA A 54 -28.27 2.76 -27.85
N VAL A 55 -27.15 2.38 -28.47
CA VAL A 55 -27.11 2.03 -29.90
C VAL A 55 -27.93 0.76 -30.17
N THR A 56 -27.85 -0.23 -29.28
CA THR A 56 -28.65 -1.47 -29.40
C THR A 56 -30.15 -1.16 -29.31
N ASP A 57 -30.56 -0.30 -28.38
CA ASP A 57 -31.95 0.14 -28.22
C ASP A 57 -32.45 0.93 -29.44
N TRP A 58 -31.60 1.78 -30.04
CA TRP A 58 -31.93 2.49 -31.29
C TRP A 58 -32.14 1.52 -32.44
N LYS A 59 -31.24 0.54 -32.62
CA LYS A 59 -31.38 -0.49 -33.65
C LYS A 59 -32.65 -1.30 -33.47
N GLN A 60 -32.96 -1.72 -32.24
CA GLN A 60 -34.16 -2.51 -31.97
C GLN A 60 -35.45 -1.73 -32.24
N ARG A 61 -35.52 -0.46 -31.82
CA ARG A 61 -36.68 0.39 -32.12
C ARG A 61 -36.84 0.65 -33.62
N ALA A 62 -35.75 0.89 -34.34
CA ALA A 62 -35.78 1.06 -35.79
C ALA A 62 -36.23 -0.22 -36.51
N ALA A 63 -35.76 -1.40 -36.09
CA ALA A 63 -36.20 -2.68 -36.65
C ALA A 63 -37.71 -2.92 -36.45
N ASN A 64 -38.28 -2.39 -35.36
CA ASN A 64 -39.71 -2.46 -35.08
C ASN A 64 -40.53 -1.37 -35.80
N GLY A 65 -39.91 -0.58 -36.69
CA GLY A 65 -40.58 0.51 -37.41
C GLY A 65 -40.90 1.75 -36.54
N LEU A 66 -40.34 1.82 -35.33
CA LEU A 66 -40.60 2.91 -34.37
C LEU A 66 -39.61 4.09 -34.52
N LEU A 67 -38.70 4.02 -35.50
CA LEU A 67 -37.64 5.01 -35.75
C LEU A 67 -37.40 5.15 -37.25
N GLN A 68 -36.99 6.34 -37.70
CA GLN A 68 -36.77 6.65 -39.12
C GLN A 68 -35.60 5.83 -39.70
N LEU A 69 -35.67 5.52 -41.00
CA LEU A 69 -34.70 4.67 -41.71
C LEU A 69 -33.28 5.29 -41.69
N ASP A 70 -33.19 6.62 -41.77
CA ASP A 70 -31.92 7.36 -41.66
C ASP A 70 -31.27 7.16 -40.29
N THR A 71 -32.07 7.08 -39.22
CA THR A 71 -31.58 6.86 -37.85
C THR A 71 -31.04 5.43 -37.66
N TYR A 72 -31.63 4.45 -38.35
CA TYR A 72 -31.12 3.07 -38.38
C TYR A 72 -29.75 2.98 -39.06
N GLN A 73 -29.59 3.70 -40.17
CA GLN A 73 -28.37 3.68 -40.97
C GLN A 73 -27.20 4.34 -40.21
N VAL A 74 -27.48 5.43 -39.48
CA VAL A 74 -26.53 6.04 -38.55
C VAL A 74 -26.15 5.09 -37.41
N ALA A 75 -27.13 4.37 -36.82
CA ALA A 75 -26.86 3.42 -35.74
C ALA A 75 -25.93 2.28 -36.20
N LEU A 76 -26.12 1.74 -37.40
CA LEU A 76 -25.23 0.73 -38.00
C LEU A 76 -23.82 1.25 -38.25
N GLN A 77 -23.67 2.52 -38.66
CA GLN A 77 -22.37 3.14 -38.92
C GLN A 77 -21.55 3.36 -37.63
N VAL A 78 -22.23 3.65 -36.52
CA VAL A 78 -21.58 4.00 -35.24
C VAL A 78 -21.39 2.79 -34.32
N GLU A 79 -22.13 1.70 -34.53
CA GLU A 79 -22.08 0.48 -33.71
C GLU A 79 -20.67 -0.08 -33.55
N ALA A 80 -19.95 -0.30 -34.66
CA ALA A 80 -18.60 -0.85 -34.61
C ALA A 80 -17.63 0.04 -33.81
N ALA A 81 -17.76 1.36 -33.95
CA ALA A 81 -16.93 2.31 -33.21
C ALA A 81 -17.24 2.29 -31.70
N VAL A 82 -18.52 2.28 -31.32
CA VAL A 82 -18.93 2.25 -29.91
C VAL A 82 -18.55 0.93 -29.24
N HIS A 83 -18.63 -0.20 -29.95
CA HIS A 83 -18.13 -1.48 -29.43
C HIS A 83 -16.61 -1.49 -29.28
N ALA A 84 -15.86 -0.93 -30.24
CA ALA A 84 -14.40 -0.82 -30.13
C ALA A 84 -13.99 0.06 -28.93
N GLU A 85 -14.67 1.20 -28.73
CA GLU A 85 -14.45 2.07 -27.56
C GLU A 85 -14.78 1.36 -26.25
N HIS A 86 -15.83 0.53 -26.22
CA HIS A 86 -16.16 -0.25 -25.03
C HIS A 86 -15.10 -1.32 -24.72
N ILE A 87 -14.64 -2.05 -25.73
CA ILE A 87 -13.55 -3.03 -25.58
C ILE A 87 -12.29 -2.34 -25.06
N GLN A 88 -11.92 -1.18 -25.62
CA GLN A 88 -10.77 -0.43 -25.15
C GLN A 88 -10.93 0.01 -23.68
N ALA A 89 -12.09 0.58 -23.32
CA ALA A 89 -12.34 1.01 -21.94
C ALA A 89 -12.32 -0.16 -20.93
N SER A 90 -12.82 -1.33 -21.33
CA SER A 90 -12.78 -2.55 -20.51
C SER A 90 -11.35 -3.04 -20.31
N LEU A 91 -10.54 -3.10 -21.38
CA LEU A 91 -9.11 -3.45 -21.27
C LEU A 91 -8.33 -2.45 -20.41
N GLU A 92 -8.63 -1.16 -20.49
CA GLU A 92 -8.03 -0.14 -19.63
C GLU A 92 -8.41 -0.33 -18.15
N ALA A 93 -9.65 -0.71 -17.85
CA ALA A 93 -10.10 -1.03 -16.50
C ALA A 93 -9.36 -2.26 -15.94
N ASP A 94 -9.24 -3.33 -16.73
CA ASP A 94 -8.49 -4.55 -16.36
C ASP A 94 -7.01 -4.25 -16.05
N VAL A 95 -6.36 -3.43 -16.87
CA VAL A 95 -4.97 -3.01 -16.65
C VAL A 95 -4.83 -2.20 -15.37
N CYS A 96 -5.79 -1.32 -15.08
CA CYS A 96 -5.79 -0.55 -13.84
C CYS A 96 -5.99 -1.47 -12.62
N ASP A 97 -6.86 -2.47 -12.70
CA ASP A 97 -7.09 -3.41 -11.60
C ASP A 97 -5.86 -4.28 -11.32
N ALA A 98 -5.20 -4.77 -12.38
CA ALA A 98 -3.91 -5.44 -12.25
C ALA A 98 -2.85 -4.55 -11.59
N SER A 99 -2.80 -3.27 -11.96
CA SER A 99 -1.88 -2.28 -11.36
C SER A 99 -2.18 -2.04 -9.88
N VAL A 100 -3.46 -1.93 -9.51
CA VAL A 100 -3.88 -1.82 -8.10
C VAL A 100 -3.44 -3.03 -7.29
N ASP A 101 -3.53 -4.24 -7.83
CA ASP A 101 -3.13 -5.44 -7.11
C ASP A 101 -1.60 -5.54 -6.91
N ILE A 102 -0.82 -5.12 -7.91
CA ILE A 102 0.63 -4.97 -7.79
C ILE A 102 0.97 -3.97 -6.68
N ASP A 103 0.32 -2.81 -6.66
CA ASP A 103 0.58 -1.78 -5.65
C ASP A 103 0.12 -2.19 -4.25
N ARG A 104 -0.99 -2.93 -4.13
CA ARG A 104 -1.41 -3.54 -2.86
C ARG A 104 -0.37 -4.52 -2.35
N ALA A 105 0.20 -5.35 -3.23
CA ALA A 105 1.27 -6.27 -2.86
C ALA A 105 2.52 -5.50 -2.41
N ALA A 106 2.92 -4.46 -3.14
CA ALA A 106 4.05 -3.61 -2.79
C ALA A 106 3.85 -2.89 -1.43
N HIS A 107 2.66 -2.33 -1.19
CA HIS A 107 2.30 -1.68 0.08
C HIS A 107 2.32 -2.67 1.25
N ARG A 108 1.77 -3.88 1.07
CA ARG A 108 1.83 -4.95 2.09
C ARG A 108 3.27 -5.35 2.39
N GLY A 109 4.10 -5.48 1.36
CA GLY A 109 5.53 -5.77 1.49
C GLY A 109 6.28 -4.69 2.28
N ALA A 110 6.06 -3.41 1.94
CA ALA A 110 6.66 -2.29 2.65
C ALA A 110 6.22 -2.24 4.13
N SER A 111 4.91 -2.39 4.38
CA SER A 111 4.35 -2.43 5.74
C SER A 111 4.90 -3.58 6.58
N ALA A 112 5.12 -4.75 5.99
CA ALA A 112 5.71 -5.89 6.68
C ALA A 112 7.18 -5.63 7.06
N GLN A 113 7.94 -5.00 6.16
CA GLN A 113 9.34 -4.64 6.42
C GLN A 113 9.46 -3.56 7.51
N GLU A 114 8.57 -2.56 7.52
CA GLU A 114 8.48 -1.56 8.58
C GLU A 114 8.26 -2.22 9.95
N ARG A 115 7.22 -3.04 10.09
CA ARG A 115 6.93 -3.77 11.34
C ARG A 115 8.09 -4.65 11.79
N ALA A 116 8.77 -5.31 10.84
CA ALA A 116 9.92 -6.16 11.18
C ALA A 116 11.10 -5.34 11.73
N VAL A 117 11.34 -4.14 11.19
CA VAL A 117 12.38 -3.23 11.70
C VAL A 117 11.98 -2.64 13.04
N ASP A 118 10.73 -2.23 13.21
CA ASP A 118 10.21 -1.69 14.47
C ASP A 118 10.29 -2.74 15.59
N GLU A 119 9.90 -3.98 15.30
CA GLU A 119 10.00 -5.09 16.25
C GLU A 119 11.46 -5.37 16.63
N ARG A 120 12.38 -5.33 15.67
CA ARG A 120 13.82 -5.49 15.94
C ARG A 120 14.36 -4.34 16.79
N HIS A 121 13.96 -3.11 16.50
CA HIS A 121 14.34 -1.93 17.29
C HIS A 121 13.82 -2.05 18.72
N ARG A 122 12.55 -2.43 18.89
CA ARG A 122 11.91 -2.65 20.18
C ARG A 122 12.66 -3.70 21.01
N ARG A 123 12.92 -4.89 20.44
CA ARG A 123 13.66 -5.96 21.13
C ARG A 123 15.05 -5.53 21.57
N LEU A 124 15.80 -4.83 20.71
CA LEU A 124 17.13 -4.35 21.09
C LEU A 124 17.06 -3.28 22.18
N SER A 125 16.06 -2.38 22.13
CA SER A 125 15.86 -1.38 23.16
C SER A 125 15.49 -2.00 24.51
N GLU A 126 14.64 -3.03 24.52
CA GLU A 126 14.28 -3.78 25.72
C GLU A 126 15.50 -4.52 26.28
N GLN A 127 16.28 -5.21 25.43
CA GLN A 127 17.51 -5.91 25.83
C GLN A 127 18.54 -4.98 26.46
N THR A 128 18.84 -3.87 25.80
CA THR A 128 19.81 -2.88 26.31
C THR A 128 19.37 -2.25 27.63
N LEU A 129 18.06 -2.05 27.83
CA LEU A 129 17.50 -1.59 29.10
C LEU A 129 17.67 -2.65 30.20
N HIS A 130 17.34 -3.92 29.93
CA HIS A 130 17.48 -5.01 30.90
C HIS A 130 18.94 -5.28 31.30
N GLU A 131 19.87 -5.21 30.34
CA GLU A 131 21.31 -5.36 30.60
C GLU A 131 21.82 -4.24 31.52
N ARG A 132 21.36 -3.01 31.28
CA ARG A 132 21.68 -1.87 32.13
C ARG A 132 21.12 -2.00 33.54
N GLU A 133 19.86 -2.40 33.69
CA GLU A 133 19.24 -2.63 35.00
C GLU A 133 19.96 -3.72 35.80
N ARG A 134 20.40 -4.80 35.14
CA ARG A 134 21.22 -5.84 35.78
C ARG A 134 22.57 -5.32 36.23
N ALA A 135 23.28 -4.58 35.39
CA ALA A 135 24.56 -3.98 35.76
C ALA A 135 24.42 -2.99 36.95
N GLU A 136 23.35 -2.19 36.98
CA GLU A 136 23.04 -1.29 38.09
C GLU A 136 22.71 -2.06 39.39
N SER A 137 22.02 -3.19 39.29
CA SER A 137 21.76 -4.09 40.43
C SER A 137 23.04 -4.75 40.95
N ASP A 138 23.88 -5.28 40.05
CA ASP A 138 25.13 -5.97 40.40
C ASP A 138 26.10 -5.00 41.09
N THR A 139 26.29 -3.80 40.51
CA THR A 139 27.12 -2.75 41.13
C THR A 139 26.58 -2.31 42.50
N SER A 140 25.26 -2.20 42.66
CA SER A 140 24.65 -1.89 43.97
C SER A 140 24.89 -3.01 45.00
N ALA A 141 24.81 -4.28 44.58
CA ALA A 141 25.10 -5.43 45.43
C ALA A 141 26.58 -5.49 45.83
N GLU A 142 27.49 -5.23 44.89
CA GLU A 142 28.93 -5.14 45.17
C GLU A 142 29.25 -4.02 46.16
N LEU A 143 28.67 -2.83 45.96
CA LEU A 143 28.84 -1.70 46.88
C LEU A 143 28.30 -2.01 48.28
N TRP A 144 27.17 -2.71 48.37
CA TRP A 144 26.61 -3.16 49.65
C TRP A 144 27.55 -4.16 50.35
N LEU A 145 28.07 -5.15 49.62
CA LEU A 145 29.04 -6.12 50.14
C LEU A 145 30.33 -5.45 50.61
N ALA A 146 30.87 -4.53 49.80
CA ALA A 146 32.06 -3.76 50.16
C ALA A 146 31.84 -2.93 51.43
N ARG A 147 30.69 -2.26 51.56
CA ARG A 147 30.33 -1.49 52.75
C ARG A 147 30.24 -2.37 54.00
N ARG A 148 29.69 -3.59 53.87
CA ARG A 148 29.61 -4.54 54.96
C ARG A 148 30.98 -5.07 55.38
N ALA A 149 31.88 -5.30 54.43
CA ALA A 149 33.26 -5.70 54.71
C ALA A 149 34.07 -4.59 55.40
N CYS A 150 33.86 -3.31 55.02
CA CYS A 150 34.54 -2.17 55.64
C CYS A 150 33.99 -1.75 57.01
N HIS A 151 32.76 -2.13 57.36
CA HIS A 151 32.13 -1.83 58.65
C HIS A 151 32.00 -3.06 59.57
N GLY A 152 32.66 -4.16 59.23
CA GLY A 152 32.74 -5.40 60.03
C GLY A 152 33.87 -5.41 61.06
N HIS A 153 34.19 -4.25 61.65
CA HIS A 153 35.00 -4.09 62.85
C HIS A 153 34.18 -3.35 63.91
#